data_AF-A0A5D2UJR5-F1
#
_entry.id   AF-A0A5D2UJR5-F1
#
_cell.length_a   1.000
_cell.length_b   1.000
_cell.length_c   1.000
_cell.angle_alpha   90.00
_cell.angle_beta   90.00
_cell.angle_gamma   90.00
#
_symmetry.space_group_name_H-M   'P 1'
#
loop_
_entity.id
_entity.type
_entity.pdbx_description
1 polymer ?
#
loop_
_entity_poly.entity_id
_entity_poly.type
_entity_poly.pdbx_seq_one_letter_code
_entity_poly.pdbx_strand_id
1 'polypeptide(L)'
;VKPEVYEAHKKLFNFDWKQNEPNAKRAEHYFSENMRVRKGLEAWASGDLRAFGELMTASGLSSIKNYECGTIYIFCFLVALLCL
;
A
#
# COMPACT_ATOMS: atom_id res chain seq x y z
N VAL A 1 11.05 1.78 -5.05
CA VAL A 1 11.18 1.06 -6.35
C VAL A 1 10.64 1.94 -7.46
N LYS A 2 11.27 1.98 -8.65
CA LYS A 2 10.74 2.76 -9.79
C LYS A 2 9.44 2.12 -10.31
N PRO A 3 8.39 2.87 -10.68
CA PRO A 3 7.13 2.32 -11.19
C PRO A 3 7.34 1.39 -12.39
N GLU A 4 8.30 1.72 -13.26
CA GLU A 4 8.62 0.90 -14.45
C GLU A 4 9.08 -0.52 -14.09
N VAL A 5 9.76 -0.68 -12.95
CA VAL A 5 10.24 -1.99 -12.47
C VAL A 5 9.07 -2.86 -12.00
N TYR A 6 8.04 -2.25 -11.41
CA TYR A 6 6.83 -2.97 -11.03
C TYR A 6 6.05 -3.48 -12.24
N GLU A 7 5.82 -2.62 -13.24
CA GLU A 7 5.10 -3.03 -14.47
C GLU A 7 5.90 -4.06 -15.28
N ALA A 8 7.23 -3.97 -15.30
CA ALA A 8 8.10 -4.98 -15.91
C ALA A 8 8.03 -6.33 -15.16
N HIS A 9 8.05 -6.31 -13.82
CA HIS A 9 7.92 -7.52 -13.01
C HIS A 9 6.52 -8.13 -13.13
N LYS A 10 5.46 -7.32 -13.19
CA LYS A 10 4.08 -7.77 -13.41
C LYS A 10 3.94 -8.60 -14.69
N LYS A 11 4.64 -8.20 -15.76
CA LYS A 11 4.72 -8.96 -17.02
C LYS A 11 5.53 -10.25 -16.89
N LEU A 12 6.54 -10.32 -16.02
CA LEU A 12 7.30 -11.56 -15.77
C LEU A 12 6.48 -12.62 -15.01
N PHE A 13 5.44 -12.21 -14.27
CA PHE A 13 4.51 -13.12 -13.60
C PHE A 13 3.44 -13.72 -14.55
N ASN A 14 3.43 -13.37 -15.85
CA ASN A 14 2.44 -13.81 -16.86
C ASN A 14 2.60 -15.26 -17.35
N PHE A 15 2.81 -16.22 -16.46
CA PHE A 15 2.47 -17.62 -16.80
C PHE A 15 1.48 -18.24 -15.83
N ASP A 16 1.41 -17.78 -14.58
CA ASP A 16 0.48 -18.37 -13.61
C ASP A 16 0.18 -17.53 -12.35
N TRP A 17 0.15 -16.20 -12.46
CA TRP A 17 -0.01 -15.33 -11.29
C TRP A 17 -1.39 -15.45 -10.60
N LYS A 18 -2.40 -15.92 -11.32
CA LYS A 18 -3.74 -16.18 -10.78
C LYS A 18 -3.81 -17.44 -9.91
N GLN A 19 -2.91 -18.42 -10.08
CA GLN A 19 -2.84 -19.63 -9.25
C GLN A 19 -1.97 -19.46 -7.98
N ASN A 20 -1.15 -18.40 -7.91
CA ASN A 20 -0.32 -18.06 -6.74
C ASN A 20 -0.87 -16.84 -5.97
N GLU A 21 -2.17 -16.89 -5.67
CA GLU A 21 -2.99 -15.85 -5.04
C GLU A 21 -2.30 -15.10 -3.87
N PRO A 22 -1.67 -15.78 -2.88
CA PRO A 22 -1.03 -15.10 -1.76
C PRO A 22 0.21 -14.29 -2.15
N ASN A 23 1.01 -14.80 -3.10
CA ASN A 23 2.25 -14.13 -3.53
C ASN A 23 1.96 -12.91 -4.40
N ALA A 24 0.94 -13.00 -5.26
CA ALA A 24 0.48 -11.88 -6.07
C ALA A 24 -0.04 -10.72 -5.20
N LYS A 25 -0.89 -11.01 -4.22
CA LYS A 25 -1.39 -10.01 -3.26
C LYS A 25 -0.26 -9.36 -2.44
N ARG A 26 0.69 -10.16 -1.94
CA ARG A 26 1.84 -9.64 -1.18
C ARG A 26 2.77 -8.77 -2.04
N ALA A 27 2.98 -9.13 -3.30
CA ALA A 27 3.74 -8.32 -4.24
C ALA A 27 3.02 -6.98 -4.50
N GLU A 28 1.72 -7.01 -4.78
CA GLU A 28 0.91 -5.81 -4.98
C GLU A 28 0.94 -4.88 -3.74
N HIS A 29 0.84 -5.45 -2.53
CA HIS A 29 1.03 -4.70 -1.29
C HIS A 29 2.39 -4.01 -1.25
N TYR A 30 3.48 -4.77 -1.42
CA TYR A 30 4.85 -4.25 -1.31
C TYR A 30 5.13 -3.09 -2.29
N PHE A 31 4.76 -3.26 -3.57
CA PHE A 31 5.04 -2.23 -4.57
C PHE A 31 4.14 -1.00 -4.40
N SER A 32 2.86 -1.19 -4.07
CA SER A 32 1.96 -0.06 -3.80
C SER A 32 2.34 0.70 -2.52
N GLU A 33 2.90 0.02 -1.51
CA GLU A 33 3.37 0.66 -0.28
C GLU A 33 4.59 1.54 -0.53
N ASN A 34 5.56 1.05 -1.32
CA ASN A 34 6.71 1.87 -1.75
C ASN A 34 6.28 3.17 -2.44
N MET A 35 5.21 3.12 -3.25
CA MET A 35 4.65 4.31 -3.89
C MET A 35 3.96 5.23 -2.89
N ARG A 36 3.21 4.69 -1.93
CA ARG A 36 2.57 5.46 -0.86
C ARG A 36 3.59 6.16 0.02
N VAL A 37 4.70 5.50 0.38
CA VAL A 37 5.78 6.11 1.16
C VAL A 37 6.38 7.32 0.45
N ARG A 38 6.67 7.22 -0.85
CA ARG A 38 7.18 8.38 -1.62
C ARG A 38 6.22 9.56 -1.60
N LYS A 39 4.93 9.31 -1.87
CA LYS A 39 3.89 10.35 -1.82
C LYS A 39 3.71 10.90 -0.41
N GLY A 40 3.86 10.06 0.61
CA GLY A 40 3.76 10.45 2.01
C GLY A 40 4.87 11.41 2.42
N LEU A 41 6.11 11.18 1.94
CA LEU A 41 7.22 12.12 2.15
C LEU A 41 6.94 13.49 1.51
N GLU A 42 6.39 13.51 0.31
CA GLU A 42 6.01 14.75 -0.40
C GLU A 42 4.90 15.50 0.36
N ALA A 43 3.82 14.81 0.73
CA ALA A 43 2.69 15.38 1.48
C ALA A 43 3.10 15.88 2.87
N TRP A 44 3.96 15.13 3.57
CA TRP A 44 4.51 15.55 4.86
C TRP A 44 5.38 16.81 4.72
N ALA A 45 6.27 16.85 3.74
CA ALA A 45 7.16 17.98 3.50
C ALA A 45 6.39 19.26 3.09
N SER A 46 5.26 19.12 2.39
CA SER A 46 4.40 20.25 2.03
C SER A 46 3.44 20.66 3.15
N GLY A 47 3.40 19.94 4.28
CA GLY A 47 2.44 20.17 5.36
C GLY A 47 0.99 19.78 5.00
N ASP A 48 0.79 19.00 3.94
CA ASP A 48 -0.53 18.51 3.54
C ASP A 48 -0.90 17.26 4.35
N LEU A 49 -1.35 17.51 5.59
CA LEU A 49 -1.72 16.46 6.54
C LEU A 49 -2.93 15.64 6.06
N ARG A 50 -3.82 16.22 5.24
CA ARG A 50 -4.98 15.51 4.70
C ARG A 50 -4.52 14.46 3.69
N ALA A 51 -3.71 14.85 2.71
CA ALA A 51 -3.16 13.91 1.73
C ALA A 51 -2.32 12.83 2.43
N PHE A 52 -1.57 13.20 3.48
CA PHE A 52 -0.82 12.25 4.28
C PHE A 52 -1.72 11.24 5.00
N GLY A 53 -2.79 11.69 5.67
CA GLY A 53 -3.75 10.82 6.36
C GLY A 53 -4.50 9.87 5.42
N GLU A 54 -4.84 10.33 4.21
CA GLU A 54 -5.43 9.49 3.16
C GLU A 54 -4.48 8.36 2.72
N LEU A 55 -3.18 8.67 2.57
CA LEU A 55 -2.16 7.66 2.23
C LEU A 55 -1.99 6.63 3.35
N MET A 56 -2.04 7.05 4.61
CA MET A 56 -1.97 6.14 5.76
C MET A 56 -3.20 5.23 5.86
N THR A 57 -4.39 5.77 5.60
CA THR A 57 -5.63 4.97 5.54
C THR A 57 -5.55 3.93 4.42
N ALA A 58 -5.06 4.32 3.24
CA ALA A 58 -4.88 3.40 2.11
C ALA A 58 -3.82 2.32 2.39
N SER A 59 -2.74 2.66 3.11
CA SER A 59 -1.73 1.71 3.57
C SER A 59 -2.34 0.65 4.50
N GLY A 60 -3.07 1.08 5.54
CA GLY A 60 -3.73 0.16 6.48
C GLY A 60 -4.72 -0.79 5.80
N LEU A 61 -5.50 -0.28 4.83
CA LEU A 61 -6.44 -1.10 4.05
C LEU A 61 -5.71 -2.17 3.21
N SER A 62 -4.56 -1.81 2.63
CA SER A 62 -3.74 -2.73 1.85
C SER A 62 -3.12 -3.83 2.73
N SER A 63 -2.69 -3.52 3.95
CA SER A 63 -2.15 -4.51 4.89
C SER A 63 -3.18 -5.58 5.25
N ILE A 64 -4.46 -5.19 5.42
CA ILE A 64 -5.56 -6.13 5.70
C ILE A 64 -5.92 -6.96 4.46
N LYS A 65 -6.09 -6.32 3.30
CA LYS A 65 -6.62 -6.98 2.09
C LYS A 65 -5.57 -7.77 1.31
N ASN A 66 -4.35 -7.26 1.22
CA ASN A 66 -3.32 -7.75 0.31
C ASN A 66 -2.15 -8.41 1.05
N TYR A 67 -1.77 -7.88 2.21
CA TYR A 67 -0.74 -8.50 3.04
C TYR A 67 -1.32 -9.52 4.03
N GLU A 68 -2.64 -9.51 4.21
CA GLU A 68 -3.40 -10.38 5.13
C GLU A 68 -2.81 -10.35 6.56
N CYS A 69 -2.21 -9.21 6.91
CA CYS A 69 -1.49 -8.96 8.14
C CYS A 69 -2.02 -7.67 8.74
N GLY A 70 -2.75 -7.82 9.84
CA GLY A 70 -3.41 -6.72 10.52
C GLY A 70 -4.67 -7.20 11.23
N THR A 71 -5.12 -6.43 12.21
CA THR A 71 -6.42 -6.64 12.86
C THR A 71 -7.32 -5.45 12.53
N ILE A 72 -8.63 -5.68 12.47
CA ILE A 72 -9.62 -4.61 12.27
C ILE A 72 -9.44 -3.46 13.28
N TYR A 73 -8.94 -3.78 14.47
CA TYR A 73 -8.69 -2.83 15.56
C TYR A 73 -7.55 -1.86 15.26
N ILE A 74 -6.46 -2.32 14.62
CA ILE A 74 -5.36 -1.44 14.18
C ILE A 74 -5.82 -0.44 13.10
N PHE A 75 -6.74 -0.86 12.23
CA PHE A 75 -7.32 0.02 11.21
C PHE A 75 -8.24 1.09 11.81
N CYS A 76 -9.15 0.70 12.71
CA CYS A 76 -10.02 1.67 13.40
C CYS A 76 -9.21 2.73 14.14
N PHE A 77 -8.11 2.34 14.78
CA PHE A 77 -7.27 3.28 15.53
C PHE A 77 -6.52 4.26 14.62
N LEU A 78 -5.94 3.77 13.51
CA LEU A 78 -5.22 4.61 12.53
C LEU A 78 -6.14 5.63 11.84
N VAL A 79 -7.34 5.21 11.41
CA VAL A 79 -8.32 6.11 10.78
C VAL A 79 -8.80 7.18 11.76
N ALA A 80 -9.03 6.82 13.03
CA ALA A 80 -9.49 7.77 14.04
C ALA A 80 -8.44 8.84 14.40
N LEU A 81 -7.15 8.51 14.32
CA LEU A 81 -6.06 9.42 14.72
C LEU A 81 -5.59 10.38 13.61
N LEU A 82 -5.81 10.02 12.34
CA LEU A 82 -5.28 10.76 11.18
C LEU A 82 -6.36 11.49 10.36
N CYS A 83 -7.63 11.28 10.68
CA CYS A 83 -8.76 11.99 10.08
C CYS A 83 -9.29 13.16 10.94
N LEU A 84 -8.62 13.48 12.05
CA LEU A 84 -8.79 14.73 12.81
C LEU A 84 -7.82 15.80 12.28
#